data_AF-A0A9X0DPU3-F1
#
_entry.id   AF-A0A9X0DPU3-F1
#
_cell.length_a   1.000
_cell.length_b   1.000
_cell.length_c   1.000
_cell.angle_alpha   90.00
_cell.angle_beta   90.00
_cell.angle_gamma   90.00
#
_symmetry.space_group_name_H-M   'P 1'
#
loop_
_entity.id
_entity.type
_entity.pdbx_description
1 polymer ?
#
loop_
_entity_poly.entity_id
_entity_poly.type
_entity_poly.pdbx_seq_one_letter_code
_entity_poly.pdbx_strand_id
1 'polypeptide(L)'
;MSAISVIAVCIIIVAVVFTITCVVFYINKEDVSPFILYHIEEFRLRYITPRSQVTGISPNTQPSRTMEKIDTHHHMIPPVYLEHIKEKPKGPGGVLFPTWSPQISLDFMARNSISTSILSFAHTALDDCSLCQEINIYAHNLRVQYPTKFGFFATIPAITASSIPDVLLSIKFCYEKLSPEGVTLLTSYDGKYLGHELFRPIWEELNRVNAVVFIHPIANSLAPPSLVHPSLIAPIIDFTHETTRTACSLIYSNTLTSYPNLKIILSHTGGTLPYTSTRVANLTYDACLSAKTPEQFMQEAKSFYTDLAASSYSGPAEYVEKWLGPGKTTYGSDFPFIREKTTARELSFLDGWMHKNGKERKAVMRETALDLFPRLREQIEKAQDTKKGPLMENVNPSSGESDIVGEQND
;
A
#
# COMPACT_ATOMS: atom_id res chain seq x y z
N MET A 1 4.67 37.81 31.92
CA MET A 1 5.96 37.17 32.24
C MET A 1 7.06 38.10 31.75
N SER A 2 7.99 38.51 32.61
CA SER A 2 9.01 39.51 32.24
C SER A 2 10.02 38.90 31.26
N ALA A 3 10.61 39.74 30.40
CA ALA A 3 11.61 39.32 29.41
C ALA A 3 12.81 38.56 30.02
N ILE A 4 13.06 38.75 31.32
CA ILE A 4 14.08 38.05 32.10
C ILE A 4 13.76 36.54 32.23
N SER A 5 12.49 36.15 32.28
CA SER A 5 12.07 34.73 32.37
C SER A 5 12.27 33.96 31.07
N VAL A 6 12.13 34.63 29.92
CA VAL A 6 12.33 33.99 28.60
C VAL A 6 13.81 33.74 28.35
N ILE A 7 14.68 34.69 28.71
CA ILE A 7 16.13 34.56 28.57
C ILE A 7 16.65 33.44 29.49
N ALA A 8 16.15 33.34 30.72
CA ALA A 8 16.51 32.25 31.64
C ALA A 8 16.12 30.87 31.08
N VAL A 9 14.93 30.74 30.49
CA VAL A 9 14.49 29.49 29.85
C VAL A 9 15.34 29.16 28.61
N CYS A 10 15.70 30.15 27.79
CA CYS A 10 16.59 29.93 26.65
C CYS A 10 18.00 29.51 27.08
N ILE A 11 18.55 30.09 28.15
CA ILE A 11 19.86 29.70 28.69
C ILE A 11 19.82 28.26 29.24
N ILE A 12 18.73 27.88 29.93
CA ILE A 12 18.56 26.50 30.41
C ILE A 12 18.44 25.52 29.25
N ILE A 13 17.69 25.85 28.19
CA ILE A 13 17.57 24.99 27.01
C ILE A 13 18.92 24.85 26.31
N VAL A 14 19.67 25.94 26.13
CA VAL A 14 21.01 25.90 25.52
C VAL A 14 21.98 25.11 26.40
N ALA A 15 21.94 25.26 27.72
CA ALA A 15 22.77 24.49 28.65
C ALA A 15 22.44 22.99 28.59
N VAL A 16 21.14 22.62 28.58
CA VAL A 16 20.71 21.22 28.47
C VAL A 16 21.10 20.61 27.13
N VAL A 17 20.92 21.34 26.03
CA VAL A 17 21.34 20.89 24.69
C VAL A 17 22.87 20.77 24.62
N PHE A 18 23.62 21.69 25.20
CA PHE A 18 25.08 21.64 25.24
C PHE A 18 25.59 20.48 26.10
N THR A 19 25.00 20.24 27.27
CA THR A 19 25.34 19.10 28.14
C THR A 19 25.00 17.77 27.48
N ILE A 20 23.85 17.64 26.82
CA ILE A 20 23.50 16.44 26.05
C ILE A 20 24.48 16.24 24.89
N THR A 21 24.88 17.32 24.20
CA THR A 21 25.84 17.26 23.11
C THR A 21 27.23 16.82 23.61
N CYS A 22 27.71 17.39 24.72
CA CYS A 22 28.98 16.97 25.34
C CYS A 22 28.95 15.51 25.81
N VAL A 23 27.84 15.04 26.38
CA VAL A 23 27.66 13.63 26.80
C VAL A 23 27.63 12.69 25.58
N VAL A 24 27.01 13.09 24.47
CA VAL A 24 26.95 12.31 23.22
C VAL A 24 28.29 12.24 22.49
N PHE A 25 29.16 13.25 22.63
CA PHE A 25 30.46 13.27 21.96
C PHE A 25 31.63 12.70 22.77
N TYR A 26 31.53 12.59 24.10
CA TYR A 26 32.64 12.16 24.97
C TYR A 26 32.48 10.78 25.62
N ILE A 27 31.37 10.07 25.41
CA ILE A 27 31.25 8.67 25.85
C ILE A 27 31.83 7.75 24.76
N ASN A 28 32.81 6.92 25.14
CA ASN A 28 33.36 5.86 24.31
C ASN A 28 32.21 4.97 23.78
N LYS A 29 32.20 4.73 22.46
CA LYS A 29 31.13 3.99 21.76
C LYS A 29 30.87 2.57 22.30
N GLU A 30 31.77 2.00 23.09
CA GLU A 30 31.63 0.66 23.66
C GLU A 30 30.79 0.60 24.94
N ASP A 31 30.53 1.73 25.61
CA ASP A 31 29.78 1.76 26.89
C ASP A 31 28.34 2.30 26.75
N VAL A 32 27.87 2.58 25.53
CA VAL A 32 26.51 3.08 25.29
C VAL A 32 25.59 1.91 24.91
N SER A 33 24.54 1.68 25.72
CA SER A 33 23.52 0.67 25.45
C SER A 33 23.00 0.78 24.00
N PRO A 34 22.85 -0.35 23.27
CA PRO A 34 22.26 -0.37 21.93
C PRO A 34 20.91 0.34 21.83
N PHE A 35 20.15 0.40 22.93
CA PHE A 35 18.89 1.12 23.05
C PHE A 35 19.06 2.64 22.89
N ILE A 36 20.09 3.21 23.50
CA ILE A 36 20.37 4.65 23.43
C ILE A 36 20.94 5.01 22.06
N LEU A 37 21.81 4.17 21.48
CA LEU A 37 22.31 4.36 20.11
C LEU A 37 21.18 4.32 19.08
N TYR A 38 20.23 3.39 19.24
CA TYR A 38 19.02 3.33 18.43
C TYR A 38 18.18 4.61 18.52
N HIS A 39 17.95 5.13 19.74
CA HIS A 39 17.16 6.34 19.93
C HIS A 39 17.88 7.64 19.51
N ILE A 40 19.21 7.69 19.59
CA ILE A 40 20.01 8.81 19.09
C ILE A 40 20.01 8.84 17.55
N GLU A 41 20.12 7.69 16.88
CA GLU A 41 19.95 7.61 15.42
C GLU A 41 18.53 7.99 15.01
N GLU A 42 17.50 7.52 15.73
CA GLU A 42 16.11 7.91 15.49
C GLU A 42 15.92 9.43 15.64
N PHE A 43 16.55 10.08 16.62
CA PHE A 43 16.46 11.53 16.80
C PHE A 43 17.15 12.30 15.66
N ARG A 44 18.33 11.84 15.22
CA ARG A 44 19.06 12.43 14.08
C ARG A 44 18.26 12.35 12.78
N LEU A 45 17.69 11.18 12.47
CA LEU A 45 16.91 10.96 11.26
C LEU A 45 15.56 11.70 11.27
N ARG A 46 14.93 11.84 12.45
CA ARG A 46 13.61 12.50 12.61
C ARG A 46 13.62 14.02 12.46
N TYR A 47 14.73 14.70 12.78
CA TYR A 47 14.71 16.17 12.84
C TYR A 47 15.89 16.86 12.13
N ILE A 48 16.95 16.15 11.76
CA ILE A 48 18.13 16.71 11.10
C ILE A 48 18.58 15.76 9.99
N THR A 49 17.74 15.56 8.97
CA THR A 49 18.25 15.15 7.66
C THR A 49 18.15 16.35 6.73
N PRO A 50 19.20 17.17 6.58
CA PRO A 50 19.23 18.18 5.55
C PRO A 50 19.05 17.51 4.19
N ARG A 51 18.31 18.15 3.28
CA ARG A 51 18.16 17.75 1.86
C ARG A 51 19.50 17.38 1.20
N SER A 52 20.62 17.88 1.70
CA SER A 52 21.98 17.66 1.20
C SER A 52 22.66 16.35 1.59
N GLN A 53 22.03 15.46 2.38
CA GLN A 53 22.57 14.11 2.67
C GLN A 53 21.85 12.97 1.92
N VAL A 54 20.88 13.31 1.06
CA VAL A 54 20.26 12.38 0.09
C VAL A 54 21.18 12.14 -1.13
N THR A 55 22.29 12.88 -1.25
CA THR A 55 23.21 12.81 -2.41
C THR A 55 24.38 11.83 -2.24
N GLY A 56 24.30 10.90 -1.27
CA GLY A 56 25.37 9.95 -0.96
C GLY A 56 25.34 8.61 -1.71
N ILE A 57 24.48 8.44 -2.71
CA ILE A 57 24.53 7.27 -3.60
C ILE A 57 25.22 7.70 -4.90
N SER A 58 26.40 7.16 -5.13
CA SER A 58 27.21 7.38 -6.33
C SER A 58 26.35 7.22 -7.61
N PRO A 59 26.43 8.15 -8.58
CA PRO A 59 25.76 8.03 -9.87
C PRO A 59 26.56 7.07 -10.74
N ASN A 60 26.56 5.79 -10.38
CA ASN A 60 27.04 4.75 -11.26
C ASN A 60 26.08 3.56 -11.22
N THR A 61 24.89 3.78 -11.77
CA THR A 61 24.05 2.71 -12.28
C THR A 61 23.39 3.19 -13.56
N GLN A 62 23.64 2.41 -14.60
CA GLN A 62 23.23 2.53 -15.99
C GLN A 62 21.82 3.13 -16.21
N PRO A 63 21.64 3.99 -17.23
CA PRO A 63 20.34 4.48 -17.64
C PRO A 63 19.55 3.38 -18.38
N SER A 64 18.79 2.56 -17.64
CA SER A 64 17.66 1.76 -18.15
C SER A 64 17.02 0.92 -17.03
N ARG A 65 16.32 1.53 -16.07
CA ARG A 65 15.29 0.79 -15.33
C ARG A 65 13.94 1.15 -15.92
N THR A 66 13.39 0.24 -16.73
CA THR A 66 11.99 0.35 -17.18
C THR A 66 11.09 0.36 -15.95
N MET A 67 10.24 1.38 -15.85
CA MET A 67 9.25 1.50 -14.77
C MET A 67 8.15 0.46 -15.03
N GLU A 68 8.28 -0.73 -14.44
CA GLU A 68 7.39 -1.86 -14.76
C GLU A 68 6.39 -2.20 -13.65
N LYS A 69 6.63 -1.82 -12.39
CA LYS A 69 5.81 -2.31 -11.26
C LYS A 69 4.50 -1.52 -11.06
N ILE A 70 3.44 -2.19 -10.63
CA ILE A 70 2.21 -1.58 -10.09
C ILE A 70 2.09 -1.98 -8.62
N ASP A 71 2.13 -1.00 -7.74
CA ASP A 71 2.07 -1.18 -6.29
C ASP A 71 0.62 -1.13 -5.83
N THR A 72 0.09 -2.29 -5.43
CA THR A 72 -1.31 -2.45 -4.97
C THR A 72 -1.47 -2.32 -3.46
N HIS A 73 -0.38 -2.07 -2.73
CA HIS A 73 -0.40 -1.86 -1.29
C HIS A 73 0.44 -0.61 -1.00
N HIS A 74 -0.16 0.55 -1.22
CA HIS A 74 0.48 1.84 -1.01
C HIS A 74 -0.47 2.75 -0.23
N HIS A 75 -0.05 3.18 0.95
CA HIS A 75 -0.88 4.01 1.81
C HIS A 75 -0.70 5.50 1.49
N MET A 76 -1.79 6.24 1.68
CA MET A 76 -1.76 7.69 1.78
C MET A 76 -2.11 8.15 3.20
N ILE A 77 -1.55 9.28 3.62
CA ILE A 77 -1.89 9.94 4.88
C ILE A 77 -2.34 11.37 4.50
N PRO A 78 -3.61 11.53 4.08
CA PRO A 78 -4.05 12.76 3.45
C PRO A 78 -4.12 13.91 4.48
N PRO A 79 -3.83 15.16 4.07
CA PRO A 79 -3.87 16.31 4.97
C PRO A 79 -5.20 16.47 5.71
N VAL A 80 -6.32 16.20 5.02
CA VAL A 80 -7.67 16.27 5.60
C VAL A 80 -7.85 15.34 6.82
N TYR A 81 -7.23 14.16 6.79
CA TYR A 81 -7.23 13.26 7.94
C TYR A 81 -6.34 13.77 9.07
N LEU A 82 -5.17 14.32 8.74
CA LEU A 82 -4.26 14.90 9.73
C LEU A 82 -4.88 16.12 10.44
N GLU A 83 -5.69 16.90 9.74
CA GLU A 83 -6.48 18.00 10.31
C GLU A 83 -7.57 17.45 11.24
N HIS A 84 -8.33 16.45 10.79
CA HIS A 84 -9.38 15.82 11.60
C HIS A 84 -8.85 15.28 12.94
N ILE A 85 -7.71 14.57 12.95
CA ILE A 85 -7.15 14.02 14.21
C ILE A 85 -6.53 15.09 15.11
N LYS A 86 -6.13 16.25 14.58
CA LYS A 86 -5.69 17.38 15.41
C LYS A 86 -6.86 18.01 16.15
N GLU A 87 -8.02 18.09 15.50
CA GLU A 87 -9.26 18.61 16.10
C GLU A 87 -9.90 17.61 17.05
N LYS A 88 -9.79 16.30 16.77
CA LYS A 88 -10.37 15.20 17.55
C LYS A 88 -9.29 14.18 17.97
N PRO A 89 -8.37 14.53 18.88
CA PRO A 89 -7.31 13.62 19.30
C PRO A 89 -7.87 12.40 20.05
N LYS A 90 -7.56 11.19 19.57
CA LYS A 90 -7.85 9.94 20.29
C LYS A 90 -6.80 9.70 21.39
N GLY A 91 -6.96 10.38 22.53
CA GLY A 91 -6.20 10.15 23.76
C GLY A 91 -4.84 10.87 23.86
N PRO A 92 -4.20 10.83 25.04
CA PRO A 92 -2.93 11.51 25.30
C PRO A 92 -1.78 10.78 24.57
N GLY A 93 -1.13 11.44 23.62
CA GLY A 93 0.08 10.94 22.94
C GLY A 93 0.05 11.06 21.41
N GLY A 94 -1.13 11.16 20.79
CA GLY A 94 -1.28 11.22 19.34
C GLY A 94 -0.84 9.93 18.62
N VAL A 95 -1.42 9.66 17.45
CA VAL A 95 -0.91 8.59 16.58
C VAL A 95 0.26 9.14 15.77
N LEU A 96 1.45 8.58 15.96
CA LEU A 96 2.63 8.95 15.17
C LEU A 96 2.55 8.29 13.79
N PHE A 97 2.18 9.08 12.79
CA PHE A 97 2.24 8.68 11.40
C PHE A 97 3.60 9.02 10.78
N PRO A 98 4.14 8.19 9.87
CA PRO A 98 5.26 8.59 9.05
C PRO A 98 4.89 9.80 8.19
N THR A 99 5.87 10.64 7.86
CA THR A 99 5.67 11.78 6.96
C THR A 99 5.28 11.29 5.57
N TRP A 100 4.23 11.87 5.00
CA TRP A 100 3.75 11.54 3.67
C TRP A 100 3.29 12.78 2.91
N SER A 101 3.52 12.76 1.60
CA SER A 101 2.92 13.68 0.63
C SER A 101 2.89 12.99 -0.74
N PRO A 102 2.08 13.49 -1.70
CA PRO A 102 2.10 12.94 -3.06
C PRO A 102 3.50 12.96 -3.68
N GLN A 103 4.29 14.01 -3.45
CA GLN A 103 5.66 14.10 -3.95
C GLN A 103 6.59 13.05 -3.32
N ILE A 104 6.46 12.80 -2.02
CA ILE A 104 7.22 11.76 -1.33
C ILE A 104 6.92 10.37 -1.93
N SER A 105 5.64 10.07 -2.21
CA SER A 105 5.26 8.85 -2.93
C SER A 105 5.85 8.80 -4.35
N LEU A 106 5.80 9.89 -5.12
CA LEU A 106 6.39 9.93 -6.47
C LEU A 106 7.91 9.69 -6.45
N ASP A 107 8.63 10.28 -5.49
CA ASP A 107 10.07 10.12 -5.33
C ASP A 107 10.43 8.69 -4.90
N PHE A 108 9.64 8.09 -4.01
CA PHE A 108 9.74 6.67 -3.66
C PHE A 108 9.50 5.78 -4.88
N MET A 109 8.45 6.03 -5.64
CA MET A 109 8.10 5.27 -6.84
C MET A 109 9.23 5.30 -7.87
N ALA A 110 9.79 6.49 -8.15
CA ALA A 110 10.87 6.69 -9.11
C ALA A 110 12.13 5.88 -8.74
N ARG A 111 12.54 5.90 -7.47
CA ARG A 111 13.73 5.17 -6.98
C ARG A 111 13.55 3.65 -7.01
N ASN A 112 12.31 3.17 -6.90
CA ASN A 112 11.99 1.74 -6.78
C ASN A 112 11.42 1.11 -8.06
N SER A 113 11.42 1.85 -9.16
CA SER A 113 10.90 1.41 -10.46
C SER A 113 9.40 1.05 -10.45
N ILE A 114 8.63 1.79 -9.66
CA ILE A 114 7.18 1.65 -9.53
C ILE A 114 6.49 2.64 -10.47
N SER A 115 5.82 2.13 -11.49
CA SER A 115 5.15 2.95 -12.50
C SER A 115 3.86 3.58 -11.98
N THR A 116 3.13 2.86 -11.14
CA THR A 116 1.82 3.24 -10.63
C THR A 116 1.64 2.70 -9.21
N SER A 117 1.02 3.49 -8.34
CA SER A 117 0.63 3.08 -6.99
C SER A 117 -0.88 3.23 -6.83
N ILE A 118 -1.55 2.20 -6.30
CA ILE A 118 -2.95 2.25 -5.92
C ILE A 118 -3.01 2.71 -4.47
N LEU A 119 -3.38 3.98 -4.28
CA LEU A 119 -3.44 4.61 -2.97
C LEU A 119 -4.57 4.01 -2.13
N SER A 120 -4.31 3.80 -0.85
CA SER A 120 -5.34 3.39 0.12
C SER A 120 -5.19 4.18 1.41
N PHE A 121 -6.32 4.39 2.08
CA PHE A 121 -6.32 4.75 3.49
C PHE A 121 -6.83 3.54 4.27
N ALA A 122 -5.93 2.94 5.05
CA ALA A 122 -6.19 1.67 5.74
C ALA A 122 -5.74 1.69 7.22
N HIS A 123 -5.51 2.88 7.78
CA HIS A 123 -4.90 3.05 9.11
C HIS A 123 -5.86 2.72 10.25
N THR A 124 -7.14 3.02 10.07
CA THR A 124 -8.17 2.90 11.11
C THR A 124 -9.56 2.94 10.50
N ALA A 125 -10.54 2.41 11.22
CA ALA A 125 -11.95 2.57 10.86
C ALA A 125 -12.39 4.02 11.15
N LEU A 126 -13.13 4.60 10.21
CA LEU A 126 -13.63 5.98 10.30
C LEU A 126 -15.15 5.98 10.42
N ASP A 127 -15.66 6.46 11.55
CA ASP A 127 -17.11 6.59 11.78
C ASP A 127 -17.70 7.79 11.02
N ASP A 128 -16.86 8.76 10.66
CA ASP A 128 -17.25 10.00 9.98
C ASP A 128 -17.35 9.79 8.46
N CYS A 129 -18.58 9.70 7.96
CA CYS A 129 -18.85 9.50 6.54
C CYS A 129 -18.38 10.66 5.66
N SER A 130 -18.46 11.90 6.16
CA SER A 130 -17.99 13.08 5.44
C SER A 130 -16.47 13.05 5.28
N LEU A 131 -15.74 12.65 6.33
CA LEU A 131 -14.30 12.47 6.25
C LEU A 131 -13.91 11.38 5.24
N CYS A 132 -14.60 10.23 5.24
CA CYS A 132 -14.36 9.19 4.23
C CYS A 132 -14.55 9.75 2.80
N GLN A 133 -15.62 10.51 2.58
CA GLN A 133 -15.88 11.14 1.30
C GLN A 133 -14.78 12.14 0.90
N GLU A 134 -14.31 12.98 1.82
CA GLU A 134 -13.22 13.94 1.57
C GLU A 134 -11.89 13.24 1.25
N ILE A 135 -11.56 12.15 1.95
CA ILE A 135 -10.40 11.31 1.66
C ILE A 135 -10.48 10.71 0.25
N ASN A 136 -11.66 10.21 -0.14
CA ASN A 136 -11.89 9.64 -1.46
C ASN A 136 -11.80 10.69 -2.57
N ILE A 137 -12.35 11.89 -2.35
CA ILE A 137 -12.24 13.02 -3.29
C ILE A 137 -10.77 13.44 -3.43
N TYR A 138 -10.02 13.50 -2.32
CA TYR A 138 -8.60 13.81 -2.36
C TYR A 138 -7.81 12.79 -3.20
N ALA A 139 -8.03 11.49 -2.98
CA ALA A 139 -7.39 10.43 -3.77
C ALA A 139 -7.78 10.48 -5.25
N HIS A 140 -9.06 10.74 -5.54
CA HIS A 140 -9.54 10.94 -6.91
C HIS A 140 -8.82 12.10 -7.59
N ASN A 141 -8.67 13.24 -6.92
CA ASN A 141 -7.99 14.41 -7.46
C ASN A 141 -6.51 14.12 -7.74
N LEU A 142 -5.82 13.35 -6.89
CA LEU A 142 -4.45 12.90 -7.16
C LEU A 142 -4.36 12.03 -8.41
N ARG A 143 -5.31 11.10 -8.62
CA ARG A 143 -5.38 10.33 -9.87
C ARG A 143 -5.64 11.23 -11.07
N VAL A 144 -6.54 12.20 -10.98
CA VAL A 144 -6.80 13.14 -12.09
C VAL A 144 -5.53 13.95 -12.43
N GLN A 145 -4.80 14.41 -11.42
CA GLN A 145 -3.56 15.15 -11.59
C GLN A 145 -2.42 14.28 -12.13
N TYR A 146 -2.35 13.01 -11.73
CA TYR A 146 -1.30 12.08 -12.13
C TYR A 146 -1.88 10.75 -12.67
N PRO A 147 -2.51 10.78 -13.86
CA PRO A 147 -3.38 9.71 -14.38
C PRO A 147 -2.72 8.34 -14.54
N THR A 148 -1.41 8.29 -14.75
CA THR A 148 -0.68 7.02 -14.89
C THR A 148 0.19 6.70 -13.67
N LYS A 149 0.12 7.51 -12.61
CA LYS A 149 0.94 7.36 -11.39
C LYS A 149 0.11 6.91 -10.21
N PHE A 150 -1.12 7.39 -10.08
CA PHE A 150 -1.99 7.03 -8.98
C PHE A 150 -3.29 6.43 -9.48
N GLY A 151 -3.67 5.30 -8.90
CA GLY A 151 -5.05 4.87 -8.73
C GLY A 151 -5.42 4.94 -7.25
N PHE A 152 -6.62 4.51 -6.86
CA PHE A 152 -6.96 4.39 -5.46
C PHE A 152 -8.05 3.36 -5.16
N PHE A 153 -7.96 2.78 -3.97
CA PHE A 153 -9.06 2.09 -3.31
C PHE A 153 -9.85 3.10 -2.49
N ALA A 154 -11.17 3.10 -2.66
CA ALA A 154 -12.03 3.97 -1.87
C ALA A 154 -12.10 3.49 -0.41
N THR A 155 -11.97 4.43 0.50
CA THR A 155 -12.22 4.26 1.93
C THR A 155 -13.71 4.28 2.18
N ILE A 156 -14.23 3.28 2.87
CA ILE A 156 -15.64 3.26 3.28
C ILE A 156 -15.78 3.48 4.79
N PRO A 157 -16.92 4.02 5.26
CA PRO A 157 -17.15 4.23 6.68
C PRO A 157 -17.08 2.94 7.50
N ALA A 158 -16.81 3.09 8.80
CA ALA A 158 -16.84 2.00 9.75
C ALA A 158 -18.19 1.28 9.72
N ILE A 159 -18.16 -0.05 9.71
CA ILE A 159 -19.35 -0.87 9.49
C ILE A 159 -19.89 -1.36 10.82
N THR A 160 -21.09 -0.89 11.15
CA THR A 160 -21.90 -1.31 12.31
C THR A 160 -23.31 -1.59 11.83
N ALA A 161 -24.14 -2.23 12.65
CA ALA A 161 -25.55 -2.46 12.30
C ALA A 161 -26.30 -1.16 11.93
N SER A 162 -26.01 -0.05 12.62
CA SER A 162 -26.65 1.23 12.35
C SER A 162 -26.07 1.99 11.15
N SER A 163 -24.81 1.74 10.76
CA SER A 163 -24.16 2.48 9.67
C SER A 163 -24.31 1.81 8.29
N ILE A 164 -24.93 0.62 8.19
CA ILE A 164 -25.12 -0.07 6.89
C ILE A 164 -25.71 0.83 5.80
N PRO A 165 -26.79 1.62 6.03
CA PRO A 165 -27.35 2.48 5.00
C PRO A 165 -26.33 3.52 4.49
N ASP A 166 -25.56 4.13 5.39
CA ASP A 166 -24.57 5.16 5.05
C ASP A 166 -23.37 4.55 4.30
N VAL A 167 -22.94 3.35 4.69
CA VAL A 167 -21.88 2.61 3.99
C VAL A 167 -22.31 2.29 2.55
N LEU A 168 -23.55 1.82 2.34
CA LEU A 168 -24.08 1.55 1.00
C LEU A 168 -24.16 2.82 0.13
N LEU A 169 -24.61 3.93 0.71
CA LEU A 169 -24.62 5.23 0.03
C LEU A 169 -23.19 5.69 -0.34
N SER A 170 -22.23 5.50 0.56
CA SER A 170 -20.82 5.82 0.31
C SER A 170 -20.24 4.98 -0.83
N ILE A 171 -20.50 3.66 -0.85
CA ILE A 171 -20.06 2.77 -1.94
C ILE A 171 -20.63 3.25 -3.27
N LYS A 172 -21.95 3.49 -3.33
CA LYS A 172 -22.62 3.99 -4.53
C LYS A 172 -22.00 5.31 -5.03
N PHE A 173 -21.82 6.28 -4.13
CA PHE A 173 -21.19 7.55 -4.46
C PHE A 173 -19.78 7.35 -5.04
N CYS A 174 -18.95 6.52 -4.41
CA CYS A 174 -17.59 6.29 -4.86
C CYS A 174 -17.55 5.69 -6.27
N TYR A 175 -18.34 4.65 -6.54
CA TYR A 175 -18.36 4.00 -7.85
C TYR A 175 -18.96 4.87 -8.94
N GLU A 176 -20.04 5.61 -8.66
CA GLU A 176 -20.71 6.46 -9.65
C GLU A 176 -19.98 7.77 -9.94
N LYS A 177 -19.32 8.38 -8.95
CA LYS A 177 -18.71 9.71 -9.09
C LYS A 177 -17.20 9.69 -9.21
N LEU A 178 -16.54 8.73 -8.55
CA LEU A 178 -15.09 8.71 -8.44
C LEU A 178 -14.44 7.55 -9.19
N SER A 179 -15.20 6.48 -9.48
CA SER A 179 -14.76 5.29 -10.22
C SER A 179 -13.42 4.73 -9.73
N PRO A 180 -13.29 4.37 -8.43
CA PRO A 180 -12.06 3.84 -7.85
C PRO A 180 -11.67 2.51 -8.50
N GLU A 181 -10.42 2.09 -8.30
CA GLU A 181 -9.92 0.76 -8.66
C GLU A 181 -10.52 -0.34 -7.78
N GLY A 182 -11.07 0.01 -6.61
CA GLY A 182 -11.77 -0.89 -5.70
C GLY A 182 -12.10 -0.20 -4.38
N VAL A 183 -12.28 -0.98 -3.32
CA VAL A 183 -12.47 -0.47 -1.94
C VAL A 183 -11.46 -1.07 -0.98
N THR A 184 -11.14 -0.34 0.09
CA THR A 184 -10.40 -0.88 1.23
C THR A 184 -11.37 -1.31 2.32
N LEU A 185 -11.25 -2.55 2.78
CA LEU A 185 -11.90 -3.04 4.00
C LEU A 185 -10.85 -3.39 5.04
N LEU A 186 -11.18 -3.19 6.31
CA LEU A 186 -10.40 -3.70 7.41
C LEU A 186 -10.78 -5.15 7.74
N THR A 187 -9.89 -5.91 8.37
CA THR A 187 -10.12 -7.32 8.70
C THR A 187 -11.33 -7.55 9.60
N SER A 188 -11.74 -6.57 10.41
CA SER A 188 -12.93 -6.67 11.23
C SER A 188 -13.53 -5.29 11.55
N TYR A 189 -14.83 -5.30 11.85
CA TYR A 189 -15.56 -4.15 12.36
C TYR A 189 -16.47 -4.60 13.49
N ASP A 190 -16.61 -3.77 14.54
CA ASP A 190 -17.52 -4.05 15.67
C ASP A 190 -17.34 -5.47 16.25
N GLY A 191 -16.08 -5.90 16.40
CA GLY A 191 -15.69 -7.22 16.90
C GLY A 191 -16.05 -8.40 16.01
N LYS A 192 -16.42 -8.17 14.74
CA LYS A 192 -16.87 -9.19 13.80
C LYS A 192 -15.96 -9.25 12.59
N TYR A 193 -15.52 -10.46 12.23
CA TYR A 193 -14.81 -10.72 10.97
C TYR A 193 -15.76 -10.64 9.78
N LEU A 194 -15.20 -10.35 8.62
CA LEU A 194 -15.90 -9.98 7.40
C LEU A 194 -16.87 -11.04 6.83
N GLY A 195 -16.79 -12.30 7.27
CA GLY A 195 -17.79 -13.32 6.93
C GLY A 195 -19.07 -13.30 7.79
N HIS A 196 -19.15 -12.43 8.79
CA HIS A 196 -20.36 -12.30 9.62
C HIS A 196 -21.57 -11.82 8.80
N GLU A 197 -22.76 -12.31 9.12
CA GLU A 197 -24.00 -12.02 8.35
C GLU A 197 -24.35 -10.54 8.26
N LEU A 198 -23.96 -9.75 9.27
CA LEU A 198 -24.04 -8.29 9.29
C LEU A 198 -23.48 -7.64 8.00
N PHE A 199 -22.44 -8.22 7.42
CA PHE A 199 -21.75 -7.65 6.26
C PHE A 199 -22.36 -8.08 4.92
N ARG A 200 -23.36 -8.98 4.90
CA ARG A 200 -24.00 -9.48 3.67
C ARG A 200 -24.49 -8.36 2.73
N PRO A 201 -25.21 -7.31 3.21
CA PRO A 201 -25.66 -6.23 2.33
C PRO A 201 -24.50 -5.49 1.64
N ILE A 202 -23.36 -5.37 2.33
CA ILE A 202 -22.16 -4.73 1.79
C ILE A 202 -21.55 -5.61 0.70
N TRP A 203 -21.45 -6.93 0.94
CA TRP A 203 -20.96 -7.88 -0.06
C TRP A 203 -21.84 -7.94 -1.31
N GLU A 204 -23.16 -7.89 -1.13
CA GLU A 204 -24.12 -7.85 -2.24
C GLU A 204 -23.89 -6.62 -3.13
N GLU A 205 -23.75 -5.44 -2.52
CA GLU A 205 -23.51 -4.20 -3.28
C GLU A 205 -22.13 -4.20 -3.96
N LEU A 206 -21.07 -4.65 -3.26
CA LEU A 206 -19.73 -4.76 -3.85
C LEU A 206 -19.70 -5.78 -5.00
N ASN A 207 -20.45 -6.87 -4.89
CA ASN A 207 -20.58 -7.86 -5.96
C ASN A 207 -21.33 -7.29 -7.18
N ARG A 208 -22.37 -6.49 -6.94
CA ARG A 208 -23.15 -5.81 -8.00
C ARG A 208 -22.27 -4.90 -8.86
N VAL A 209 -21.28 -4.24 -8.25
CA VAL A 209 -20.35 -3.35 -8.96
C VAL A 209 -19.05 -4.04 -9.40
N ASN A 210 -18.96 -5.37 -9.27
CA ASN A 210 -17.77 -6.17 -9.59
C ASN A 210 -16.50 -5.64 -8.89
N ALA A 211 -16.63 -5.29 -7.61
CA ALA A 211 -15.57 -4.63 -6.85
C ALA A 211 -14.31 -5.50 -6.73
N VAL A 212 -13.16 -4.84 -6.86
CA VAL A 212 -11.93 -5.30 -6.22
C VAL A 212 -11.94 -4.83 -4.77
N VAL A 213 -11.67 -5.73 -3.84
CA VAL A 213 -11.69 -5.45 -2.40
C VAL A 213 -10.30 -5.73 -1.84
N PHE A 214 -9.62 -4.68 -1.39
CA PHE A 214 -8.35 -4.78 -0.70
C PHE A 214 -8.60 -4.90 0.81
N ILE A 215 -8.30 -6.06 1.39
CA ILE A 215 -8.47 -6.32 2.82
C ILE A 215 -7.16 -6.04 3.53
N HIS A 216 -7.16 -5.00 4.37
CA HIS A 216 -6.02 -4.60 5.19
C HIS A 216 -6.25 -4.96 6.67
N PRO A 217 -5.24 -5.42 7.40
CA PRO A 217 -5.37 -5.73 8.83
C PRO A 217 -5.61 -4.49 9.69
N ILE A 218 -6.35 -4.69 10.78
CA ILE A 218 -6.48 -3.72 11.87
C ILE A 218 -5.68 -4.19 13.09
N ALA A 219 -5.24 -3.25 13.93
CA ALA A 219 -4.53 -3.53 15.17
C ALA A 219 -5.44 -4.07 16.29
N ASN A 220 -5.90 -5.30 16.13
CA ASN A 220 -6.45 -6.10 17.21
C ASN A 220 -5.34 -7.02 17.71
N SER A 221 -4.87 -6.84 18.95
CA SER A 221 -4.02 -7.88 19.53
C SER A 221 -4.90 -9.08 19.89
N LEU A 222 -4.55 -10.23 19.33
CA LEU A 222 -5.26 -11.48 19.57
C LEU A 222 -4.89 -12.11 20.92
N ALA A 223 -3.84 -11.62 21.56
CA ALA A 223 -3.35 -12.08 22.85
C ALA A 223 -3.77 -11.13 23.98
N PRO A 224 -4.04 -11.66 25.19
CA PRO A 224 -4.14 -10.84 26.39
C PRO A 224 -2.90 -9.95 26.55
N PRO A 225 -3.03 -8.68 27.00
CA PRO A 225 -1.89 -7.78 27.16
C PRO A 225 -0.74 -8.36 28.00
N SER A 226 -1.06 -9.24 28.96
CA SER A 226 -0.07 -9.92 29.80
C SER A 226 0.82 -10.93 29.07
N LEU A 227 0.45 -11.36 27.86
CA LEU A 227 1.21 -12.30 27.04
C LEU A 227 1.95 -11.61 25.88
N VAL A 228 1.69 -10.31 25.64
CA VAL A 228 2.29 -9.58 24.52
C VAL A 228 3.68 -9.10 24.92
N HIS A 229 4.71 -9.64 24.27
CA HIS A 229 6.05 -9.08 24.39
C HIS A 229 6.08 -7.64 23.84
N PRO A 230 6.73 -6.66 24.49
CA PRO A 230 6.68 -5.25 24.06
C PRO A 230 7.14 -4.99 22.61
N SER A 231 8.05 -5.81 22.09
CA SER A 231 8.51 -5.72 20.69
C SER A 231 7.54 -6.34 19.67
N LEU A 232 6.53 -7.09 20.10
CA LEU A 232 5.54 -7.74 19.25
C LEU A 232 4.24 -6.94 19.24
N ILE A 233 4.34 -5.67 18.87
CA ILE A 233 3.16 -4.85 18.60
C ILE A 233 2.35 -5.44 17.43
N ALA A 234 1.05 -5.12 17.36
CA ALA A 234 0.12 -5.80 16.45
C ALA A 234 0.60 -5.93 14.98
N PRO A 235 1.22 -4.92 14.34
CA PRO A 235 1.74 -5.05 12.98
C PRO A 235 2.77 -6.16 12.74
N ILE A 236 3.50 -6.60 13.79
CA ILE A 236 4.62 -7.53 13.65
C ILE A 236 4.15 -8.97 13.43
N ILE A 237 3.07 -9.39 14.10
CA ILE A 237 2.57 -10.78 14.05
C ILE A 237 1.05 -10.84 13.94
N ASP A 238 0.31 -10.00 14.67
CA ASP A 238 -1.14 -10.12 14.75
C ASP A 238 -1.82 -9.76 13.42
N PHE A 239 -1.27 -8.82 12.65
CA PHE A 239 -1.81 -8.41 11.35
C PHE A 239 -1.96 -9.58 10.36
N THR A 240 -0.95 -10.44 10.24
CA THR A 240 -1.01 -11.59 9.33
C THR A 240 -2.01 -12.65 9.81
N HIS A 241 -2.23 -12.77 11.12
CA HIS A 241 -3.26 -13.63 11.69
C HIS A 241 -4.67 -13.05 11.53
N GLU A 242 -4.84 -11.74 11.66
CA GLU A 242 -6.11 -11.04 11.40
C GLU A 242 -6.56 -11.26 9.95
N THR A 243 -5.65 -11.10 8.99
CA THR A 243 -5.91 -11.39 7.57
C THR A 243 -6.36 -12.84 7.37
N THR A 244 -5.65 -13.80 7.96
CA THR A 244 -6.03 -15.23 7.89
C THR A 244 -7.40 -15.51 8.50
N ARG A 245 -7.70 -14.93 9.66
CA ARG A 245 -8.98 -15.15 10.35
C ARG A 245 -10.15 -14.62 9.53
N THR A 246 -10.00 -13.42 8.96
CA THR A 246 -11.05 -12.88 8.09
C THR A 246 -11.21 -13.70 6.81
N ALA A 247 -10.12 -14.15 6.19
CA ALA A 247 -10.19 -15.03 5.02
C ALA A 247 -10.92 -16.35 5.32
N CYS A 248 -10.58 -17.01 6.43
CA CYS A 248 -11.31 -18.20 6.88
C CYS A 248 -12.79 -17.92 7.19
N SER A 249 -13.09 -16.76 7.78
CA SER A 249 -14.46 -16.32 8.04
C SER A 249 -15.26 -16.17 6.74
N LEU A 250 -14.68 -15.59 5.70
CA LEU A 250 -15.30 -15.45 4.37
C LEU A 250 -15.56 -16.80 3.70
N ILE A 251 -14.62 -17.74 3.79
CA ILE A 251 -14.78 -19.10 3.25
C ILE A 251 -15.90 -19.84 3.98
N TYR A 252 -15.86 -19.91 5.31
CA TYR A 252 -16.82 -20.70 6.07
C TYR A 252 -18.24 -20.10 6.10
N SER A 253 -18.37 -18.79 5.89
CA SER A 253 -19.66 -18.13 5.73
C SER A 253 -20.27 -18.27 4.32
N ASN A 254 -19.58 -18.95 3.39
CA ASN A 254 -19.95 -19.03 1.98
C ASN A 254 -20.05 -17.66 1.29
N THR A 255 -19.31 -16.65 1.79
CA THR A 255 -19.32 -15.31 1.18
C THR A 255 -18.76 -15.39 -0.24
N LEU A 256 -17.65 -16.10 -0.45
CA LEU A 256 -17.00 -16.20 -1.76
C LEU A 256 -17.86 -16.91 -2.81
N THR A 257 -18.62 -17.92 -2.41
CA THR A 257 -19.54 -18.64 -3.29
C THR A 257 -20.84 -17.89 -3.55
N SER A 258 -21.30 -17.09 -2.58
CA SER A 258 -22.50 -16.26 -2.74
C SER A 258 -22.26 -15.03 -3.62
N TYR A 259 -21.01 -14.54 -3.68
CA TYR A 259 -20.64 -13.29 -4.34
C TYR A 259 -19.44 -13.50 -5.31
N PRO A 260 -19.65 -14.25 -6.40
CA PRO A 260 -18.56 -14.73 -7.27
C PRO A 260 -17.90 -13.65 -8.13
N ASN A 261 -18.47 -12.45 -8.24
CA ASN A 261 -17.89 -11.36 -9.02
C ASN A 261 -16.81 -10.58 -8.26
N LEU A 262 -16.70 -10.80 -6.95
CA LEU A 262 -15.72 -10.14 -6.11
C LEU A 262 -14.30 -10.61 -6.42
N LYS A 263 -13.36 -9.67 -6.45
CA LYS A 263 -11.92 -9.97 -6.49
C LYS A 263 -11.30 -9.46 -5.21
N ILE A 264 -10.97 -10.36 -4.28
CA ILE A 264 -10.49 -9.99 -2.96
C ILE A 264 -8.96 -10.14 -2.89
N ILE A 265 -8.26 -9.05 -2.58
CA ILE A 265 -6.81 -9.01 -2.35
C ILE A 265 -6.57 -9.05 -0.84
N LEU A 266 -5.88 -10.08 -0.37
CA LEU A 266 -5.43 -10.21 1.01
C LEU A 266 -4.04 -9.56 1.19
N SER A 267 -3.87 -8.74 2.22
CA SER A 267 -2.56 -8.14 2.50
C SER A 267 -1.51 -9.16 2.93
N HIS A 268 -0.24 -8.79 2.72
CA HIS A 268 0.94 -9.41 3.31
C HIS A 268 1.07 -10.89 2.97
N THR A 269 1.13 -11.23 1.68
CA THR A 269 1.18 -12.62 1.18
C THR A 269 0.01 -13.50 1.64
N GLY A 270 -1.16 -12.91 1.92
CA GLY A 270 -2.34 -13.63 2.40
C GLY A 270 -2.29 -13.92 3.90
N GLY A 271 -1.46 -13.19 4.64
CA GLY A 271 -1.18 -13.44 6.04
C GLY A 271 -0.54 -14.81 6.26
N THR A 272 -1.10 -15.59 7.18
CA THR A 272 -0.68 -16.98 7.44
C THR A 272 -1.56 -18.02 6.75
N LEU A 273 -2.54 -17.61 5.93
CA LEU A 273 -3.46 -18.51 5.24
C LEU A 273 -2.73 -19.53 4.35
N PRO A 274 -1.78 -19.14 3.46
CA PRO A 274 -1.12 -20.12 2.59
C PRO A 274 -0.47 -21.27 3.35
N TYR A 275 0.14 -20.96 4.50
CA TYR A 275 0.79 -21.94 5.36
C TYR A 275 -0.22 -22.81 6.14
N THR A 276 -1.29 -22.20 6.65
CA THR A 276 -2.23 -22.87 7.57
C THR A 276 -3.44 -23.50 6.89
N SER A 277 -3.65 -23.27 5.59
CA SER A 277 -4.91 -23.63 4.90
C SER A 277 -5.25 -25.11 5.00
N THR A 278 -4.28 -26.01 4.80
CA THR A 278 -4.50 -27.46 4.87
C THR A 278 -4.83 -27.91 6.29
N ARG A 279 -4.20 -27.30 7.29
CA ARG A 279 -4.49 -27.56 8.70
C ARG A 279 -5.90 -27.11 9.05
N VAL A 280 -6.28 -25.89 8.68
CA VAL A 280 -7.61 -25.33 8.95
C VAL A 280 -8.70 -26.18 8.28
N ALA A 281 -8.50 -26.51 7.01
CA ALA A 281 -9.43 -27.31 6.22
C ALA A 281 -9.69 -28.69 6.83
N ASN A 282 -8.63 -29.47 7.07
CA ASN A 282 -8.76 -30.84 7.59
C ASN A 282 -9.26 -30.86 9.04
N LEU A 283 -8.65 -30.07 9.94
CA LEU A 283 -9.02 -30.14 11.36
C LEU A 283 -10.45 -29.66 11.64
N THR A 284 -10.96 -28.69 10.87
CA THR A 284 -12.34 -28.22 11.03
C THR A 284 -13.33 -29.27 10.52
N TYR A 285 -13.00 -29.93 9.41
CA TYR A 285 -13.80 -31.01 8.83
C TYR A 285 -13.82 -32.27 9.73
N ASP A 286 -12.65 -32.74 10.15
CA ASP A 286 -12.50 -33.92 11.02
C ASP A 286 -13.20 -33.74 12.37
N ALA A 287 -13.19 -32.51 12.91
CA ALA A 287 -13.90 -32.16 14.13
C ALA A 287 -15.41 -31.94 13.93
N CYS A 288 -15.95 -32.13 12.71
CA CYS A 288 -17.34 -31.86 12.35
C CYS A 288 -17.81 -30.42 12.66
N LEU A 289 -16.89 -29.46 12.65
CA LEU A 289 -17.16 -28.04 12.90
C LEU A 289 -17.60 -27.30 11.63
N SER A 290 -17.47 -27.93 10.46
CA SER A 290 -17.91 -27.41 9.17
C SER A 290 -18.34 -28.56 8.26
N ALA A 291 -19.41 -28.34 7.49
CA ALA A 291 -19.84 -29.25 6.43
C ALA A 291 -19.02 -29.08 5.13
N LYS A 292 -18.18 -28.04 5.04
CA LYS A 292 -17.33 -27.78 3.87
C LYS A 292 -16.16 -28.76 3.87
N THR A 293 -15.97 -29.49 2.77
CA THR A 293 -14.87 -30.45 2.66
C THR A 293 -13.52 -29.73 2.56
N PRO A 294 -12.40 -30.40 2.87
CA PRO A 294 -11.09 -29.80 2.71
C PRO A 294 -10.80 -29.31 1.28
N GLU A 295 -11.28 -30.04 0.26
CA GLU A 295 -11.13 -29.67 -1.15
C GLU A 295 -11.89 -28.38 -1.49
N GLN A 296 -13.13 -28.25 -1.03
CA GLN A 296 -13.94 -27.05 -1.21
C GLN A 296 -13.31 -25.85 -0.52
N PHE A 297 -12.83 -26.02 0.71
CA PHE A 297 -12.10 -24.97 1.42
C PHE A 297 -10.86 -24.54 0.64
N MET A 298 -10.07 -25.49 0.14
CA MET A 298 -8.85 -25.19 -0.61
C MET A 298 -9.13 -24.51 -1.94
N GLN A 299 -10.22 -24.87 -2.63
CA GLN A 299 -10.65 -24.19 -3.85
C GLN A 299 -10.98 -22.71 -3.58
N GLU A 300 -11.75 -22.45 -2.52
CA GLU A 300 -12.11 -21.08 -2.11
C GLU A 300 -10.89 -20.30 -1.59
N ALA A 301 -10.01 -20.92 -0.81
CA ALA A 301 -8.77 -20.30 -0.34
C ALA A 301 -7.85 -19.87 -1.48
N LYS A 302 -7.84 -20.61 -2.61
CA LYS A 302 -7.08 -20.27 -3.82
C LYS A 302 -7.80 -19.29 -4.75
N SER A 303 -9.04 -18.91 -4.46
CA SER A 303 -9.78 -17.93 -5.25
C SER A 303 -9.32 -16.49 -4.97
N PHE A 304 -8.80 -16.24 -3.76
CA PHE A 304 -8.22 -14.97 -3.33
C PHE A 304 -7.03 -14.53 -4.21
N TYR A 305 -6.81 -13.22 -4.20
CA TYR A 305 -5.57 -12.58 -4.62
C TYR A 305 -4.75 -12.21 -3.39
N THR A 306 -3.47 -11.94 -3.58
CA THR A 306 -2.60 -11.43 -2.52
C THR A 306 -1.64 -10.36 -3.03
N ASP A 307 -1.22 -9.44 -2.16
CA ASP A 307 -0.02 -8.64 -2.40
C ASP A 307 1.24 -9.33 -1.84
N LEU A 308 2.40 -8.68 -2.06
CA LEU A 308 3.72 -9.11 -1.58
C LEU A 308 4.32 -8.20 -0.48
N ALA A 309 3.51 -7.33 0.12
CA ALA A 309 4.00 -6.36 1.09
C ALA A 309 4.61 -7.02 2.34
N ALA A 310 5.74 -6.49 2.81
CA ALA A 310 6.39 -6.79 4.09
C ALA A 310 6.82 -8.26 4.36
N SER A 311 6.49 -9.19 3.47
CA SER A 311 6.56 -10.64 3.71
C SER A 311 7.22 -11.41 2.57
N SER A 312 7.77 -10.73 1.56
CA SER A 312 8.10 -11.35 0.28
C SER A 312 9.56 -11.78 0.08
N TYR A 313 10.47 -11.40 0.98
CA TYR A 313 11.88 -11.78 0.84
C TYR A 313 12.17 -13.19 1.36
N SER A 314 13.14 -13.90 0.76
CA SER A 314 13.70 -15.18 1.23
C SER A 314 12.77 -16.42 1.21
N GLY A 315 11.83 -16.49 0.26
CA GLY A 315 11.06 -17.71 -0.02
C GLY A 315 9.53 -17.62 0.05
N PRO A 316 8.90 -16.78 0.91
CA PRO A 316 7.44 -16.71 0.95
C PRO A 316 6.79 -16.28 -0.37
N ALA A 317 7.41 -15.38 -1.14
CA ALA A 317 6.93 -15.01 -2.48
C ALA A 317 6.89 -16.21 -3.44
N GLU A 318 7.90 -17.08 -3.40
CA GLU A 318 7.92 -18.31 -4.19
C GLU A 318 6.86 -19.31 -3.71
N TYR A 319 6.71 -19.43 -2.40
CA TYR A 319 5.75 -20.33 -1.78
C TYR A 319 4.30 -19.94 -2.12
N VAL A 320 3.94 -18.66 -1.94
CA VAL A 320 2.57 -18.19 -2.19
C VAL A 320 2.20 -18.29 -3.66
N GLU A 321 3.12 -17.97 -4.57
CA GLU A 321 2.92 -18.12 -6.01
C GLU A 321 2.71 -19.57 -6.42
N LYS A 322 3.50 -20.49 -5.85
CA LYS A 322 3.31 -21.93 -6.08
C LYS A 322 1.98 -22.42 -5.52
N TRP A 323 1.54 -21.86 -4.40
CA TRP A 323 0.33 -22.27 -3.70
C TRP A 323 -0.95 -21.76 -4.39
N LEU A 324 -1.01 -20.46 -4.73
CA LEU A 324 -2.13 -19.82 -5.43
C LEU A 324 -2.18 -20.18 -6.93
N GLY A 325 -1.01 -20.30 -7.56
CA GLY A 325 -0.88 -20.35 -9.00
C GLY A 325 -0.69 -18.96 -9.64
N PRO A 326 -0.41 -18.91 -10.95
CA PRO A 326 -0.10 -17.67 -11.65
C PRO A 326 -1.32 -16.72 -11.71
N GLY A 327 -1.05 -15.41 -11.78
CA GLY A 327 -2.09 -14.39 -11.97
C GLY A 327 -2.94 -14.08 -10.73
N LYS A 328 -2.49 -14.51 -9.55
CA LYS A 328 -3.18 -14.28 -8.26
C LYS A 328 -2.38 -13.43 -7.26
N THR A 329 -1.15 -13.09 -7.59
CA THR A 329 -0.30 -12.24 -6.74
C THR A 329 0.03 -10.93 -7.43
N THR A 330 0.00 -9.85 -6.66
CA THR A 330 0.40 -8.49 -7.07
C THR A 330 1.60 -8.00 -6.26
N TYR A 331 2.32 -7.03 -6.79
CA TYR A 331 3.31 -6.29 -6.02
C TYR A 331 2.63 -5.35 -5.00
N GLY A 332 3.26 -5.20 -3.84
CA GLY A 332 2.82 -4.31 -2.75
C GLY A 332 4.03 -3.85 -1.94
N SER A 333 4.09 -2.57 -1.56
CA SER A 333 5.22 -2.02 -0.79
C SER A 333 4.93 -1.74 0.68
N ASP A 334 3.67 -1.52 1.03
CA ASP A 334 3.22 -1.05 2.35
C ASP A 334 3.93 0.26 2.78
N PHE A 335 4.29 1.06 1.78
CA PHE A 335 4.76 2.42 1.96
C PHE A 335 3.62 3.29 2.51
N PRO A 336 3.88 4.24 3.44
CA PRO A 336 5.16 4.66 4.00
C PRO A 336 5.54 3.97 5.33
N PHE A 337 4.86 2.89 5.74
CA PHE A 337 5.15 2.24 7.03
C PHE A 337 6.39 1.37 6.99
N ILE A 338 6.60 0.66 5.88
CA ILE A 338 7.85 -0.07 5.67
C ILE A 338 8.97 0.91 5.36
N ARG A 339 10.03 0.86 6.18
CA ARG A 339 11.20 1.71 6.01
C ARG A 339 11.94 1.35 4.72
N GLU A 340 12.52 2.36 4.07
CA GLU A 340 13.22 2.19 2.79
C GLU A 340 14.30 1.11 2.80
N LYS A 341 15.03 0.94 3.91
CA LYS A 341 16.04 -0.13 4.03
C LYS A 341 15.43 -1.52 3.91
N THR A 342 14.25 -1.74 4.46
CA THR A 342 13.51 -3.01 4.36
C THR A 342 12.97 -3.16 2.94
N THR A 343 12.31 -2.13 2.41
CA THR A 343 11.81 -2.12 1.03
C THR A 343 12.92 -2.43 0.01
N ALA A 344 14.10 -1.84 0.17
CA ALA A 344 15.23 -2.08 -0.73
C ALA A 344 15.72 -3.52 -0.72
N ARG A 345 15.66 -4.20 0.43
CA ARG A 345 16.00 -5.64 0.55
C ARG A 345 14.97 -6.50 -0.15
N GLU A 346 13.69 -6.22 0.07
CA GLU A 346 12.58 -6.93 -0.59
C GLU A 346 12.65 -6.75 -2.10
N LEU A 347 12.81 -5.52 -2.58
CA LEU A 347 12.94 -5.23 -4.00
C LEU A 347 14.16 -5.88 -4.63
N SER A 348 15.31 -5.88 -3.96
CA SER A 348 16.51 -6.58 -4.45
C SER A 348 16.25 -8.09 -4.64
N PHE A 349 15.55 -8.72 -3.68
CA PHE A 349 15.13 -10.10 -3.80
C PHE A 349 14.14 -10.30 -4.95
N LEU A 350 13.08 -9.48 -5.02
CA LEU A 350 12.02 -9.59 -6.04
C LEU A 350 12.54 -9.33 -7.45
N ASP A 351 13.43 -8.35 -7.64
CA ASP A 351 14.07 -8.07 -8.92
C ASP A 351 14.94 -9.27 -9.34
N GLY A 352 15.74 -9.83 -8.42
CA GLY A 352 16.53 -11.03 -8.69
C GLY A 352 15.65 -12.26 -9.01
N TRP A 353 14.55 -12.44 -8.29
CA TRP A 353 13.57 -13.49 -8.50
C TRP A 353 12.85 -13.32 -9.84
N MET A 354 12.52 -12.10 -10.26
CA MET A 354 11.99 -11.80 -11.58
C MET A 354 12.98 -12.16 -12.70
N HIS A 355 14.22 -11.68 -12.58
CA HIS A 355 15.22 -11.85 -13.64
C HIS A 355 15.54 -13.32 -13.91
N LYS A 356 15.52 -14.18 -12.88
CA LYS A 356 15.80 -15.62 -13.02
C LYS A 356 14.66 -16.42 -13.62
N ASN A 357 13.41 -15.96 -13.47
CA ASN A 357 12.21 -16.79 -13.70
C ASN A 357 11.31 -16.33 -14.86
N GLY A 358 11.67 -15.27 -15.59
CA GLY A 358 11.07 -14.94 -16.89
C GLY A 358 9.66 -14.31 -16.84
N LYS A 359 8.85 -14.56 -17.88
CA LYS A 359 7.59 -13.82 -18.16
C LYS A 359 6.52 -13.97 -17.06
N GLU A 360 6.43 -15.13 -16.40
CA GLU A 360 5.44 -15.35 -15.34
C GLU A 360 5.61 -14.39 -14.16
N ARG A 361 6.85 -13.99 -13.83
CA ARG A 361 7.10 -13.05 -12.72
C ARG A 361 6.92 -11.58 -13.09
N LYS A 362 6.95 -11.26 -14.39
CA LYS A 362 6.45 -9.96 -14.88
C LYS A 362 4.96 -9.80 -14.60
N ALA A 363 4.20 -10.90 -14.60
CA ALA A 363 2.78 -10.85 -14.28
C ALA A 363 2.55 -10.37 -12.84
N VAL A 364 3.33 -10.89 -11.87
CA VAL A 364 3.21 -10.48 -10.46
C VAL A 364 3.51 -9.00 -10.25
N MET A 365 4.54 -8.47 -10.91
CA MET A 365 4.87 -7.06 -10.76
C MET A 365 3.90 -6.12 -11.45
N ARG A 366 3.13 -6.59 -12.44
CA ARG A 366 2.36 -5.71 -13.32
C ARG A 366 1.05 -6.30 -13.84
N GLU A 367 1.11 -7.38 -14.61
CA GLU A 367 -0.06 -7.84 -15.39
C GLU A 367 -1.22 -8.26 -14.50
N THR A 368 -0.98 -8.93 -13.36
CA THR A 368 -2.05 -9.29 -12.42
C THR A 368 -2.83 -8.05 -11.97
N ALA A 369 -2.12 -6.94 -11.68
CA ALA A 369 -2.77 -5.69 -11.29
C ALA A 369 -3.53 -5.05 -12.47
N LEU A 370 -2.99 -5.10 -13.68
CA LEU A 370 -3.70 -4.61 -14.86
C LEU A 370 -4.96 -5.43 -15.20
N ASP A 371 -4.95 -6.74 -14.93
CA ASP A 371 -6.11 -7.62 -15.09
C ASP A 371 -7.17 -7.40 -14.00
N LEU A 372 -6.72 -7.03 -12.79
CA LEU A 372 -7.59 -6.58 -11.72
C LEU A 372 -8.25 -5.23 -12.04
N PHE A 373 -7.54 -4.33 -12.73
CA PHE A 373 -7.96 -2.95 -12.96
C PHE A 373 -8.02 -2.59 -14.47
N PRO A 374 -9.04 -3.06 -15.22
CA PRO A 374 -9.15 -2.80 -16.66
C PRO A 374 -9.13 -1.32 -17.04
N ARG A 375 -9.80 -0.45 -16.26
CA ARG A 375 -9.79 1.01 -16.50
C ARG A 375 -8.37 1.60 -16.40
N LEU A 376 -7.57 1.12 -15.45
CA LEU A 376 -6.19 1.55 -15.30
C LEU A 376 -5.33 1.06 -16.48
N ARG A 377 -5.55 -0.18 -16.94
CA ARG A 377 -4.90 -0.72 -18.15
C ARG A 377 -5.16 0.18 -19.35
N GLU A 378 -6.43 0.47 -19.66
CA GLU A 378 -6.81 1.36 -20.77
C GLU A 378 -6.19 2.76 -20.63
N GLN A 379 -6.19 3.30 -19.41
CA GLN A 379 -5.62 4.63 -19.12
C GLN A 379 -4.10 4.68 -19.37
N ILE A 380 -3.37 3.63 -18.99
CA ILE A 380 -1.93 3.52 -19.23
C ILE A 380 -1.64 3.33 -20.71
N GLU A 381 -2.36 2.44 -21.40
CA GLU A 381 -2.19 2.15 -22.82
C GLU A 381 -2.42 3.41 -23.68
N LYS A 382 -3.51 4.14 -23.43
CA LYS A 382 -3.80 5.41 -24.09
C LYS A 382 -2.71 6.45 -23.90
N ALA A 383 -2.12 6.53 -22.71
CA ALA A 383 -1.01 7.44 -22.42
C ALA A 383 0.29 7.05 -23.14
N GLN A 384 0.51 5.76 -23.42
CA GLN A 384 1.65 5.29 -24.21
C GLN A 384 1.48 5.61 -25.70
N ASP A 385 0.28 5.44 -26.24
CA ASP A 385 -0.02 5.74 -27.66
C ASP A 385 0.11 7.23 -27.96
N THR A 386 -0.34 8.09 -27.03
CA THR A 386 -0.18 9.54 -27.15
C THR A 386 1.30 9.96 -27.21
N LYS A 387 2.20 9.23 -26.52
CA LYS A 387 3.65 9.47 -26.57
C LYS A 387 4.31 8.95 -27.84
N LYS A 388 3.65 8.08 -28.60
CA LYS A 388 4.13 7.49 -29.87
C LYS A 388 3.59 8.20 -31.12
N GLY A 389 2.93 9.35 -30.98
CA GLY A 389 2.44 10.18 -32.10
C GLY A 389 3.55 10.50 -33.13
N PRO A 390 3.17 10.77 -34.40
CA PRO A 390 3.93 10.38 -35.58
C PRO A 390 5.35 10.93 -35.54
N LEU A 391 6.33 10.04 -35.72
CA LEU A 391 7.64 10.41 -36.22
C LEU A 391 7.38 11.25 -37.47
N MET A 392 7.63 12.56 -37.41
CA MET A 392 7.65 13.38 -38.61
C MET A 392 8.62 12.70 -39.57
N GLU A 393 8.10 12.16 -40.67
CA GLU A 393 8.93 11.89 -41.83
C GLU A 393 9.68 13.18 -42.11
N ASN A 394 11.01 13.09 -42.06
CA ASN A 394 11.87 14.17 -42.52
C ASN A 394 11.49 14.45 -43.97
N VAL A 395 10.67 15.48 -44.18
CA VAL A 395 10.57 16.15 -45.48
C VAL A 395 11.94 16.79 -45.68
N ASN A 396 12.83 16.07 -46.35
CA ASN A 396 14.02 16.65 -46.94
C ASN A 396 13.56 17.77 -47.87
N PRO A 397 13.94 19.04 -47.64
CA PRO A 397 13.86 20.03 -48.69
C PRO A 397 14.91 19.63 -49.72
N SER A 398 14.45 19.14 -50.87
CA SER A 398 15.30 19.02 -52.05
C SER A 398 16.02 20.35 -52.26
N SER A 399 17.34 20.27 -52.32
CA SER A 399 18.26 21.33 -52.73
C SER A 399 17.73 22.09 -53.94
N GLY A 400 17.28 23.33 -53.69
CA GLY A 400 17.21 24.34 -54.73
C GLY A 400 18.63 24.81 -55.03
N GLU A 401 19.27 24.19 -56.00
CA GLU A 401 20.36 24.84 -56.74
C GLU A 401 19.81 25.38 -58.04
N SER A 402 19.98 26.68 -58.17
CA SER A 402 19.73 27.51 -59.34
C SER A 402 20.70 27.15 -60.46
N ASP A 403 20.17 26.81 -61.64
CA ASP A 403 20.88 26.98 -62.90
C ASP A 403 20.10 27.91 -63.82
N ILE A 404 20.66 29.11 -63.95
CA ILE A 404 20.36 30.11 -64.97
C ILE A 404 21.09 29.65 -66.23
N VAL A 405 20.36 29.28 -67.29
CA VAL A 405 20.88 29.30 -68.65
C VAL A 405 19.83 29.96 -69.54
N GLY A 406 20.25 31.03 -70.22
CA GLY A 406 19.39 31.90 -71.01
C GLY A 406 18.98 31.28 -72.35
N GLU A 407 17.77 31.64 -72.77
CA GLU A 407 17.29 31.49 -74.15
C GLU A 407 17.55 32.78 -74.92
N GLN A 408 18.31 32.62 -76.02
CA GLN A 408 18.36 33.53 -77.17
C GLN A 408 17.37 33.03 -78.23
N ASN A 409 16.70 33.99 -78.89
CA ASN A 409 16.01 33.91 -80.20
C ASN A 409 14.70 33.08 -80.19
N ASP A 410 13.55 33.50 -80.74
CA ASP A 410 13.15 34.55 -81.68
C ASP A 410 11.75 35.08 -81.30
#